data_AF-A0A4R4J387-F1
#
_entry.id   AF-A0A4R4J387-F1
#
_cell.length_a   1.000
_cell.length_b   1.000
_cell.length_c   1.000
_cell.angle_alpha   90.00
_cell.angle_beta   90.00
_cell.angle_gamma   90.00
#
_symmetry.space_group_name_H-M   'P 1'
#
loop_
_entity.id
_entity.type
_entity.pdbx_description
1 polymer ?
#
loop_
_entity_poly.entity_id
_entity_poly.type
_entity_poly.pdbx_seq_one_letter_code
_entity_poly.pdbx_strand_id
1 'polypeptide(L)'
;MIKNNKEIILHGQGFADEYKKLQRRSIAHSEFQPTGLYVIPGQQVIINIEGETHGVVNAVIGVPELNKPKKHLLNNGLNKFISKSEGLLSFTNNNNSDYIKVTVQSELKKIPTFKLNETSNTDWTNMMDLYSDAPIVQLSSERAIIVVKYNSAKKYLTDPSVLMKYYDNFIRFQDNISGILENGKSDYRVDPNKLLYVESNRLYMFSTNGHMGFNGDAALQRLLTTNNGWGIWHESGHQRQQSPYTWSGGTGMMEVTVNLYSLASQEGIYGRANQLDKYYPKIKTYLATEKRVFDIQDINIKLGMLWQLRLAFGDGFYPQLHQVYRMMESIPVNNNDKKQQFIISSSQLVNINLTKFFDKWGITSNEKTLEILKPLPPLEKNIWENDDKNSITIDMPQEKYIPELAYFMKSVKKALLSESEFEFTLDQDWYTPYQYVIKKNGKYLAEVKDGKPFYCSADLVEEGLHVKVSHQFTPGDIIEIEVMFNGGKYVVYNKS
;
A
#
# COMPACT_ATOMS: atom_id res chain seq x y z
N MET A 1 -7.13 -48.46 1.50
CA MET A 1 -6.33 -47.36 0.91
C MET A 1 -6.78 -46.06 1.56
N ILE A 2 -5.99 -45.51 2.47
CA ILE A 2 -6.26 -44.17 3.03
C ILE A 2 -5.93 -43.20 1.90
N LYS A 3 -6.95 -42.59 1.27
CA LYS A 3 -6.75 -41.55 0.26
C LYS A 3 -6.04 -40.39 0.96
N ASN A 4 -4.81 -40.10 0.54
CA ASN A 4 -4.01 -38.98 1.06
C ASN A 4 -4.56 -37.66 0.48
N ASN A 5 -5.74 -37.26 0.94
CA ASN A 5 -6.37 -36.02 0.55
C ASN A 5 -5.68 -34.85 1.25
N LYS A 6 -5.34 -33.79 0.50
CA LYS A 6 -4.88 -32.54 1.10
C LYS A 6 -6.06 -31.56 1.18
N GLU A 7 -6.47 -31.24 2.39
CA GLU A 7 -7.48 -30.20 2.64
C GLU A 7 -6.80 -28.84 2.82
N ILE A 8 -7.38 -27.80 2.22
CA ILE A 8 -6.87 -26.43 2.22
C ILE A 8 -8.06 -25.48 2.43
N ILE A 9 -7.93 -24.58 3.40
CA ILE A 9 -8.84 -23.44 3.55
C ILE A 9 -8.31 -22.32 2.66
N LEU A 10 -9.10 -21.95 1.65
CA LEU A 10 -8.73 -20.95 0.64
C LEU A 10 -9.55 -19.68 0.85
N HIS A 11 -8.94 -18.67 1.45
CA HIS A 11 -9.59 -17.39 1.73
C HIS A 11 -9.77 -16.55 0.46
N GLY A 12 -10.90 -15.85 0.38
CA GLY A 12 -11.15 -14.83 -0.64
C GLY A 12 -10.23 -13.63 -0.43
N GLN A 13 -9.53 -13.23 -1.49
CA GLN A 13 -8.58 -12.11 -1.48
C GLN A 13 -9.04 -10.94 -2.38
N GLY A 14 -10.23 -11.01 -2.96
CA GLY A 14 -10.68 -10.05 -3.98
C GLY A 14 -9.79 -10.04 -5.22
N PHE A 15 -10.05 -9.14 -6.15
CA PHE A 15 -9.18 -8.94 -7.32
C PHE A 15 -8.01 -8.01 -6.98
N ALA A 16 -6.77 -8.44 -7.23
CA ALA A 16 -5.59 -7.61 -6.99
C ALA A 16 -5.64 -6.28 -7.78
N ASP A 17 -6.28 -6.30 -8.95
CA ASP A 17 -6.47 -5.13 -9.80
C ASP A 17 -7.43 -4.08 -9.21
N GLU A 18 -8.39 -4.49 -8.37
CA GLU A 18 -9.25 -3.56 -7.63
C GLU A 18 -8.45 -2.83 -6.56
N TYR A 19 -7.63 -3.54 -5.78
CA TYR A 19 -6.72 -2.93 -4.80
C TYR A 19 -5.67 -2.03 -5.48
N LYS A 20 -5.14 -2.42 -6.65
CA LYS A 20 -4.26 -1.56 -7.46
C LYS A 20 -4.92 -0.23 -7.77
N LYS A 21 -6.16 -0.25 -8.29
CA LYS A 21 -6.92 0.96 -8.63
C LYS A 21 -7.25 1.80 -7.41
N LEU A 22 -7.76 1.15 -6.36
CA LEU A 22 -8.14 1.78 -5.09
C LEU A 22 -6.95 2.51 -4.45
N GLN A 23 -5.79 1.87 -4.44
CA GLN A 23 -4.56 2.43 -3.83
C GLN A 23 -3.73 3.28 -4.81
N ARG A 24 -4.22 3.48 -6.04
CA ARG A 24 -3.57 4.23 -7.13
C ARG A 24 -2.20 3.71 -7.56
N ARG A 25 -1.95 2.42 -7.35
CA ARG A 25 -0.66 1.77 -7.63
C ARG A 25 -0.49 1.54 -9.13
N SER A 26 0.76 1.52 -9.58
CA SER A 26 1.09 1.21 -10.99
C SER A 26 0.96 -0.27 -11.32
N ILE A 27 1.14 -1.15 -10.32
CA ILE A 27 1.26 -2.59 -10.49
C ILE A 27 0.38 -3.33 -9.46
N ALA A 28 -0.23 -4.43 -9.86
CA ALA A 28 -1.04 -5.30 -8.97
C ALA A 28 -0.19 -6.38 -8.29
N HIS A 29 -0.57 -6.74 -7.06
CA HIS A 29 -0.03 -7.89 -6.33
C HIS A 29 -0.42 -9.24 -6.96
N SER A 30 0.13 -10.33 -6.41
CA SER A 30 -0.15 -11.69 -6.87
C SER A 30 -1.43 -12.26 -6.29
N GLU A 31 -2.32 -12.75 -7.16
CA GLU A 31 -3.53 -13.48 -6.76
C GLU A 31 -3.24 -14.94 -6.37
N PHE A 32 -1.98 -15.38 -6.44
CA PHE A 32 -1.62 -16.79 -6.30
C PHE A 32 -1.53 -17.19 -4.83
N GLN A 33 -2.24 -18.27 -4.48
CA GLN A 33 -2.18 -18.97 -3.21
C GLN A 33 -1.60 -20.37 -3.43
N PRO A 34 -0.27 -20.54 -3.33
CA PRO A 34 0.41 -21.75 -3.75
C PRO A 34 0.39 -22.85 -2.68
N THR A 35 0.36 -24.12 -3.12
CA THR A 35 -0.03 -25.25 -2.27
C THR A 35 1.12 -26.16 -1.82
N GLY A 36 2.33 -26.00 -2.35
CA GLY A 36 3.41 -26.98 -2.16
C GLY A 36 3.22 -28.32 -2.90
N LEU A 37 2.26 -28.40 -3.82
CA LEU A 37 2.04 -29.55 -4.71
C LEU A 37 2.47 -29.21 -6.13
N TYR A 38 3.12 -30.15 -6.81
CA TYR A 38 3.64 -29.99 -8.17
C TYR A 38 2.96 -30.98 -9.11
N VAL A 39 2.50 -30.46 -10.25
CA VAL A 39 1.81 -31.23 -11.28
C VAL A 39 2.77 -31.48 -12.44
N ILE A 40 2.75 -32.70 -12.98
CA ILE A 40 3.50 -33.06 -14.19
C ILE A 40 2.56 -33.20 -15.41
N PRO A 41 3.07 -33.07 -16.64
CA PRO A 41 2.24 -33.17 -17.84
C PRO A 41 1.58 -34.55 -17.96
N GLY A 42 0.31 -34.58 -18.38
CA GLY A 42 -0.49 -35.80 -18.50
C GLY A 42 -1.14 -36.28 -17.20
N GLN A 43 -0.82 -35.68 -16.05
CA GLN A 43 -1.40 -36.05 -14.77
C GLN A 43 -2.85 -35.58 -14.64
N GLN A 44 -3.73 -36.45 -14.14
CA GLN A 44 -5.10 -36.08 -13.80
C GLN A 44 -5.14 -35.39 -12.43
N VAL A 45 -5.72 -34.20 -12.40
CA VAL A 45 -5.94 -33.40 -11.20
C VAL A 45 -7.43 -33.45 -10.84
N ILE A 46 -7.71 -33.92 -9.62
CA ILE A 46 -9.05 -34.07 -9.06
C ILE A 46 -9.13 -33.20 -7.80
N ILE A 47 -10.05 -32.24 -7.82
CA ILE A 47 -10.21 -31.24 -6.75
C ILE A 47 -11.69 -31.17 -6.40
N ASN A 48 -12.03 -31.34 -5.12
CA ASN A 48 -13.36 -31.05 -4.62
C ASN A 48 -13.37 -29.65 -3.99
N ILE A 49 -14.38 -28.85 -4.32
CA ILE A 49 -14.63 -27.55 -3.71
C ILE A 49 -15.90 -27.64 -2.88
N GLU A 50 -15.86 -27.11 -1.67
CA GLU A 50 -17.03 -26.90 -0.82
C GLU A 50 -17.12 -25.40 -0.49
N GLY A 51 -18.18 -24.75 -0.97
CA GLY A 51 -18.43 -23.32 -0.81
C GLY A 51 -18.81 -22.63 -2.12
N GLU A 52 -19.18 -21.35 -2.03
CA GLU A 52 -19.60 -20.56 -3.19
C GLU A 52 -18.40 -19.99 -3.95
N THR A 53 -18.25 -20.38 -5.22
CA THR A 53 -17.10 -19.98 -6.04
C THR A 53 -17.32 -18.70 -6.83
N HIS A 54 -18.58 -18.29 -7.03
CA HIS A 54 -19.01 -17.14 -7.85
C HIS A 54 -18.34 -17.03 -9.24
N GLY A 55 -17.84 -18.15 -9.79
CA GLY A 55 -17.11 -18.15 -11.06
C GLY A 55 -15.73 -17.48 -11.03
N VAL A 56 -15.16 -17.20 -9.84
CA VAL A 56 -13.91 -16.46 -9.67
C VAL A 56 -12.81 -17.25 -8.93
N VAL A 57 -13.00 -18.56 -8.79
CA VAL A 57 -12.04 -19.48 -8.16
C VAL A 57 -11.36 -20.33 -9.23
N ASN A 58 -10.03 -20.38 -9.22
CA ASN A 58 -9.27 -21.13 -10.21
C ASN A 58 -8.19 -22.01 -9.56
N ALA A 59 -7.96 -23.19 -10.11
CA ALA A 59 -6.67 -23.87 -9.98
C ALA A 59 -5.71 -23.29 -11.03
N VAL A 60 -4.46 -23.07 -10.64
CA VAL A 60 -3.42 -22.52 -11.52
C VAL A 60 -2.22 -23.45 -11.50
N ILE A 61 -1.80 -23.93 -12.67
CA ILE A 61 -0.60 -24.76 -12.83
C ILE A 61 0.51 -23.92 -13.43
N GLY A 62 1.62 -23.77 -12.70
CA GLY A 62 2.80 -23.04 -13.13
C GLY A 62 3.09 -21.77 -12.32
N VAL A 63 4.36 -21.36 -12.35
CA VAL A 63 4.86 -20.14 -11.70
C VAL A 63 5.26 -19.16 -12.81
N PRO A 64 4.92 -17.86 -12.75
CA PRO A 64 5.40 -16.88 -13.72
C PRO A 64 6.93 -16.93 -13.82
N GLU A 65 7.49 -16.64 -15.00
CA GLU A 65 8.93 -16.64 -15.31
C GLU A 65 9.63 -18.02 -15.32
N LEU A 66 9.13 -19.01 -14.57
CA LEU A 66 9.58 -20.41 -14.63
C LEU A 66 8.73 -21.26 -15.59
N ASN A 67 7.44 -20.98 -15.66
CA ASN A 67 6.47 -21.63 -16.54
C ASN A 67 5.53 -20.56 -17.16
N LYS A 68 4.62 -21.01 -18.05
CA LYS A 68 3.47 -20.21 -18.48
C LYS A 68 2.23 -20.65 -17.68
N PRO A 69 1.78 -19.92 -16.66
CA PRO A 69 0.67 -20.35 -15.81
C PRO A 69 -0.60 -20.65 -16.60
N LYS A 70 -1.29 -21.73 -16.24
CA LYS A 70 -2.56 -22.15 -16.83
C LYS A 70 -3.66 -22.16 -15.76
N LYS A 71 -4.69 -21.34 -15.95
CA LYS A 71 -5.87 -21.28 -15.08
C LYS A 71 -6.91 -22.32 -15.52
N HIS A 72 -7.53 -22.97 -14.54
CA HIS A 72 -8.66 -23.88 -14.67
C HIS A 72 -9.77 -23.40 -13.72
N LEU A 73 -10.89 -22.95 -14.27
CA LEU A 73 -12.03 -22.50 -13.49
C LEU A 73 -12.59 -23.66 -12.65
N LEU A 74 -12.84 -23.40 -11.37
CA LEU A 74 -13.37 -24.40 -10.43
C LEU A 74 -14.81 -24.05 -10.06
N ASN A 75 -15.67 -25.07 -10.10
CA ASN A 75 -17.05 -25.00 -9.63
C ASN A 75 -17.19 -25.67 -8.26
N ASN A 76 -18.27 -25.37 -7.55
CA ASN A 76 -18.63 -26.12 -6.33
C ASN A 76 -18.77 -27.62 -6.66
N GLY A 77 -18.29 -28.48 -5.76
CA GLY A 77 -18.22 -29.93 -5.97
C GLY A 77 -16.95 -30.40 -6.71
N LEU A 78 -17.09 -31.52 -7.42
CA LEU A 78 -15.95 -32.27 -7.97
C LEU A 78 -15.50 -31.73 -9.33
N ASN A 79 -14.24 -31.32 -9.42
CA ASN A 79 -13.59 -30.83 -10.63
C ASN A 79 -12.51 -31.83 -11.06
N LYS A 80 -12.47 -32.18 -12.35
CA LYS A 80 -11.49 -33.11 -12.93
C LYS A 80 -10.94 -32.55 -14.23
N PHE A 81 -9.62 -32.52 -14.35
CA PHE A 81 -8.95 -32.15 -15.59
C PHE A 81 -7.62 -32.87 -15.73
N ILE A 82 -7.11 -32.97 -16.96
CA ILE A 82 -5.76 -33.47 -17.24
C ILE A 82 -4.89 -32.25 -17.52
N SER A 83 -3.81 -32.08 -16.74
CA SER A 83 -2.88 -30.98 -16.97
C SER A 83 -1.97 -31.30 -18.15
N LYS A 84 -1.91 -30.40 -19.14
CA LYS A 84 -0.89 -30.44 -20.21
C LYS A 84 0.38 -29.68 -19.84
N SER A 85 0.37 -28.99 -18.70
CA SER A 85 1.46 -28.14 -18.24
C SER A 85 2.04 -28.70 -16.95
N GLU A 86 3.32 -28.44 -16.75
CA GLU A 86 3.99 -28.71 -15.48
C GLU A 86 4.02 -27.46 -14.61
N GLY A 87 4.15 -27.66 -13.30
CA GLY A 87 4.43 -26.57 -12.38
C GLY A 87 3.75 -26.70 -11.02
N LEU A 88 3.98 -25.69 -10.19
CA LEU A 88 3.32 -25.52 -8.89
C LEU A 88 1.80 -25.41 -9.07
N LEU A 89 1.04 -26.24 -8.36
CA LEU A 89 -0.39 -26.04 -8.17
C LEU A 89 -0.59 -24.89 -7.18
N SER A 90 -1.22 -23.83 -7.65
CA SER A 90 -1.71 -22.71 -6.85
C SER A 90 -3.21 -22.56 -7.04
N PHE A 91 -3.85 -21.76 -6.20
CA PHE A 91 -5.22 -21.32 -6.41
C PHE A 91 -5.29 -19.81 -6.54
N THR A 92 -6.36 -19.32 -7.17
CA THR A 92 -6.83 -17.94 -6.97
C THR A 92 -8.25 -18.01 -6.42
N ASN A 93 -8.56 -17.20 -5.42
CA ASN A 93 -9.91 -17.00 -4.92
C ASN A 93 -10.17 -15.50 -4.84
N ASN A 94 -10.82 -14.97 -5.88
CA ASN A 94 -11.07 -13.54 -5.99
C ASN A 94 -12.42 -13.12 -5.39
N ASN A 95 -13.06 -13.97 -4.58
CA ASN A 95 -14.19 -13.53 -3.73
C ASN A 95 -13.71 -12.45 -2.73
N ASN A 96 -14.57 -11.48 -2.42
CA ASN A 96 -14.25 -10.32 -1.57
C ASN A 96 -14.22 -10.64 -0.06
N SER A 97 -14.83 -11.74 0.33
CA SER A 97 -14.90 -12.25 1.70
C SER A 97 -14.96 -13.77 1.67
N ASP A 98 -15.02 -14.37 2.85
CA ASP A 98 -15.25 -15.80 3.06
C ASP A 98 -14.08 -16.70 2.66
N TYR A 99 -14.26 -17.99 2.94
CA TYR A 99 -13.33 -19.03 2.55
C TYR A 99 -14.09 -20.16 1.87
N ILE A 100 -13.39 -20.88 1.01
CA ILE A 100 -13.86 -22.16 0.51
C ILE A 100 -12.95 -23.26 1.02
N LYS A 101 -13.50 -24.46 1.19
CA LYS A 101 -12.70 -25.64 1.47
C LYS A 101 -12.33 -26.33 0.16
N VAL A 102 -11.04 -26.59 -0.01
CA VAL A 102 -10.48 -27.24 -1.19
C VAL A 102 -9.87 -28.56 -0.76
N THR A 103 -10.30 -29.66 -1.40
CA THR A 103 -9.74 -30.99 -1.15
C THR A 103 -9.10 -31.50 -2.43
N VAL A 104 -7.77 -31.53 -2.48
CA VAL A 104 -7.02 -32.15 -3.58
C VAL A 104 -7.00 -33.66 -3.35
N GLN A 105 -7.65 -34.39 -4.27
CA GLN A 105 -7.83 -35.85 -4.18
C GLN A 105 -6.81 -36.63 -5.04
N SER A 106 -6.11 -35.95 -5.94
CA SER A 106 -5.00 -36.55 -6.70
C SER A 106 -3.73 -36.64 -5.85
N GLU A 107 -3.00 -37.74 -5.98
CA GLU A 107 -1.64 -37.86 -5.47
C GLU A 107 -0.68 -37.09 -6.39
N LEU A 108 -0.27 -35.90 -5.94
CA LEU A 108 0.64 -35.00 -6.67
C LEU A 108 2.03 -35.02 -6.01
N LYS A 109 3.07 -34.69 -6.79
CA LYS A 109 4.44 -34.59 -6.25
C LYS A 109 4.49 -33.45 -5.23
N LYS A 110 5.14 -33.68 -4.09
CA LYS A 110 5.38 -32.64 -3.08
C LYS A 110 6.70 -31.93 -3.36
N ILE A 111 6.78 -30.67 -2.96
CA ILE A 111 8.02 -29.87 -2.99
C ILE A 111 8.35 -29.36 -1.59
N PRO A 112 9.61 -29.04 -1.28
CA PRO A 112 9.94 -28.36 -0.02
C PRO A 112 9.16 -27.06 0.10
N THR A 113 8.40 -26.94 1.18
CA THR A 113 7.52 -25.80 1.43
C THR A 113 7.70 -25.32 2.85
N PHE A 114 8.04 -24.05 3.04
CA PHE A 114 8.12 -23.42 4.34
C PHE A 114 7.02 -22.38 4.48
N LYS A 115 6.28 -22.41 5.60
CA LYS A 115 5.36 -21.34 5.98
C LYS A 115 5.73 -20.82 7.36
N LEU A 116 5.99 -19.52 7.45
CA LEU A 116 6.39 -18.88 8.70
C LEU A 116 5.34 -19.13 9.80
N ASN A 117 5.81 -19.48 11.00
CA ASN A 117 5.01 -19.87 12.18
C ASN A 117 4.24 -21.21 12.06
N GLU A 118 4.36 -21.94 10.95
CA GLU A 118 3.75 -23.27 10.78
C GLU A 118 4.79 -24.37 10.51
N THR A 119 5.88 -24.05 9.81
CA THR A 119 6.97 -24.98 9.50
C THR A 119 8.18 -24.64 10.36
N SER A 120 8.76 -25.62 11.06
CA SER A 120 10.03 -25.41 11.76
C SER A 120 11.22 -25.47 10.80
N ASN A 121 12.37 -24.89 11.18
CA ASN A 121 13.60 -25.00 10.39
C ASN A 121 14.07 -26.46 10.25
N THR A 122 13.80 -27.31 11.24
CA THR A 122 14.09 -28.75 11.19
C THR A 122 13.21 -29.46 10.15
N ASP A 123 11.90 -29.19 10.13
CA ASP A 123 11.00 -29.74 9.12
C ASP A 123 11.41 -29.29 7.72
N TRP A 124 11.83 -28.03 7.59
CA TRP A 124 12.37 -27.51 6.34
C TRP A 124 13.58 -28.31 5.86
N THR A 125 14.60 -28.51 6.72
CA THR A 125 15.78 -29.31 6.36
C THR A 125 15.38 -30.73 5.95
N ASN A 126 14.49 -31.38 6.72
CA ASN A 126 13.99 -32.72 6.40
C ASN A 126 13.27 -32.76 5.05
N MET A 127 12.47 -31.72 4.72
CA MET A 127 11.79 -31.63 3.43
C MET A 127 12.75 -31.39 2.26
N MET A 128 13.80 -30.58 2.46
CA MET A 128 14.83 -30.40 1.45
C MET A 128 15.49 -31.74 1.11
N ASP A 129 15.87 -32.52 2.13
CA ASP A 129 16.48 -33.85 1.90
C ASP A 129 15.49 -34.85 1.29
N LEU A 130 14.25 -34.90 1.80
CA LEU A 130 13.22 -35.84 1.33
C LEU A 130 12.78 -35.58 -0.11
N TYR A 131 12.73 -34.31 -0.53
CA TYR A 131 12.29 -33.90 -1.86
C TYR A 131 13.45 -33.31 -2.68
N SER A 132 14.62 -33.94 -2.61
CA SER A 132 15.84 -33.45 -3.26
C SER A 132 15.78 -33.39 -4.79
N ASP A 133 14.80 -34.06 -5.40
CA ASP A 133 14.51 -34.07 -6.83
C ASP A 133 13.40 -33.07 -7.23
N ALA A 134 12.95 -32.22 -6.30
CA ALA A 134 11.97 -31.17 -6.59
C ALA A 134 12.58 -30.10 -7.52
N PRO A 135 11.84 -29.60 -8.53
CA PRO A 135 12.36 -28.57 -9.42
C PRO A 135 12.44 -27.18 -8.76
N ILE A 136 11.59 -26.94 -7.76
CA ILE A 136 11.42 -25.65 -7.08
C ILE A 136 11.19 -25.86 -5.59
N VAL A 137 11.30 -24.78 -4.83
CA VAL A 137 10.82 -24.68 -3.44
C VAL A 137 9.88 -23.50 -3.29
N GLN A 138 9.10 -23.51 -2.21
CA GLN A 138 8.18 -22.44 -1.86
C GLN A 138 8.43 -21.98 -0.42
N LEU A 139 8.57 -20.67 -0.21
CA LEU A 139 8.55 -20.04 1.10
C LEU A 139 7.35 -19.09 1.17
N SER A 140 6.65 -19.04 2.31
CA SER A 140 5.56 -18.10 2.51
C SER A 140 5.50 -17.55 3.93
N SER A 141 4.92 -16.36 4.03
CA SER A 141 4.71 -15.57 5.24
C SER A 141 3.36 -14.87 5.16
N GLU A 142 3.06 -13.94 6.07
CA GLU A 142 1.84 -13.16 5.99
C GLU A 142 1.82 -12.27 4.74
N ARG A 143 2.96 -11.65 4.38
CA ARG A 143 3.04 -10.63 3.32
C ARG A 143 3.68 -11.10 2.02
N ALA A 144 4.54 -12.12 2.08
CA ALA A 144 5.38 -12.53 0.96
C ALA A 144 5.28 -14.01 0.62
N ILE A 145 5.48 -14.32 -0.67
CA ILE A 145 5.67 -15.65 -1.23
C ILE A 145 6.96 -15.63 -2.06
N ILE A 146 7.88 -16.56 -1.82
CA ILE A 146 9.09 -16.74 -2.62
C ILE A 146 9.05 -18.11 -3.28
N VAL A 147 9.25 -18.16 -4.60
CA VAL A 147 9.35 -19.41 -5.37
C VAL A 147 10.60 -19.38 -6.23
N VAL A 148 11.56 -20.24 -5.91
CA VAL A 148 12.86 -20.32 -6.60
C VAL A 148 13.17 -21.76 -6.97
N LYS A 149 14.15 -21.98 -7.86
CA LYS A 149 14.63 -23.33 -8.16
C LYS A 149 15.23 -23.95 -6.90
N TYR A 150 15.08 -25.28 -6.75
CA TYR A 150 15.59 -26.01 -5.59
C TYR A 150 17.09 -25.77 -5.35
N ASN A 151 17.88 -25.78 -6.41
CA ASN A 151 19.33 -25.56 -6.32
C ASN A 151 19.69 -24.14 -5.84
N SER A 152 18.90 -23.13 -6.19
CA SER A 152 19.10 -21.75 -5.73
C SER A 152 18.85 -21.64 -4.23
N ALA A 153 17.76 -22.25 -3.74
CA ALA A 153 17.48 -22.33 -2.31
C ALA A 153 18.58 -23.09 -1.57
N LYS A 154 18.96 -24.27 -2.06
CA LYS A 154 20.04 -25.07 -1.46
C LYS A 154 21.38 -24.32 -1.38
N LYS A 155 21.67 -23.46 -2.36
CA LYS A 155 22.92 -22.68 -2.43
C LYS A 155 22.93 -21.48 -1.48
N TYR A 156 21.82 -20.76 -1.34
CA TYR A 156 21.81 -19.44 -0.70
C TYR A 156 20.99 -19.34 0.59
N LEU A 157 19.97 -20.17 0.75
CA LEU A 157 19.06 -20.10 1.89
C LEU A 157 19.62 -20.88 3.08
N THR A 158 19.80 -20.19 4.20
CA THR A 158 20.32 -20.78 5.45
C THR A 158 19.22 -20.94 6.50
N ASP A 159 18.46 -19.88 6.77
CA ASP A 159 17.38 -19.87 7.76
C ASP A 159 16.09 -19.26 7.15
N PRO A 160 15.10 -20.11 6.78
CA PRO A 160 13.86 -19.62 6.18
C PRO A 160 12.98 -18.84 7.17
N SER A 161 13.07 -19.14 8.47
CA SER A 161 12.33 -18.39 9.50
C SER A 161 12.83 -16.95 9.60
N VAL A 162 14.15 -16.76 9.63
CA VAL A 162 14.77 -15.42 9.66
C VAL A 162 14.48 -14.66 8.37
N LEU A 163 14.59 -15.32 7.22
CA LEU A 163 14.29 -14.69 5.93
C LEU A 163 12.84 -14.22 5.85
N MET A 164 11.88 -15.09 6.15
CA MET A 164 10.47 -14.74 5.99
C MET A 164 9.99 -13.68 7.00
N LYS A 165 10.54 -13.66 8.22
CA LYS A 165 10.31 -12.54 9.18
C LYS A 165 10.87 -11.23 8.65
N TYR A 166 12.06 -11.26 8.04
CA TYR A 166 12.66 -10.08 7.43
C TYR A 166 11.78 -9.51 6.30
N TYR A 167 11.19 -10.38 5.47
CA TYR A 167 10.25 -9.97 4.42
C TYR A 167 8.99 -9.30 4.97
N ASP A 168 8.32 -9.91 5.96
CA ASP A 168 7.16 -9.29 6.60
C ASP A 168 7.50 -7.92 7.19
N ASN A 169 8.65 -7.79 7.86
CA ASN A 169 9.08 -6.54 8.49
C ASN A 169 9.28 -5.40 7.48
N PHE A 170 10.09 -5.62 6.44
CA PHE A 170 10.34 -4.53 5.48
C PHE A 170 9.08 -4.17 4.69
N ILE A 171 8.23 -5.15 4.40
CA ILE A 171 6.95 -4.91 3.74
C ILE A 171 6.07 -4.01 4.61
N ARG A 172 6.03 -4.22 5.93
CA ARG A 172 5.28 -3.33 6.83
C ARG A 172 5.85 -1.92 6.88
N PHE A 173 7.17 -1.73 6.78
CA PHE A 173 7.74 -0.38 6.63
C PHE A 173 7.29 0.31 5.33
N GLN A 174 7.15 -0.47 4.25
CA GLN A 174 6.61 0.06 3.00
C GLN A 174 5.09 0.31 3.06
N ASP A 175 4.32 -0.54 3.75
CA ASP A 175 2.91 -0.29 4.05
C ASP A 175 2.76 1.03 4.81
N ASN A 176 3.60 1.25 5.84
CA ASN A 176 3.58 2.45 6.66
C ASN A 176 3.77 3.71 5.83
N ILE A 177 4.84 3.82 5.01
CA ILE A 177 5.05 5.01 4.18
C ILE A 177 3.97 5.15 3.09
N SER A 178 3.37 4.05 2.60
CA SER A 178 2.19 4.11 1.73
C SER A 178 0.93 4.63 2.45
N GLY A 179 0.90 4.65 3.78
CA GLY A 179 -0.31 4.92 4.55
C GLY A 179 -1.34 3.80 4.47
N ILE A 180 -0.88 2.55 4.41
CA ILE A 180 -1.69 1.33 4.40
C ILE A 180 -1.61 0.66 5.76
N LEU A 181 -2.75 0.26 6.31
CA LEU A 181 -2.89 -0.35 7.63
C LEU A 181 -3.48 -1.77 7.52
N GLU A 182 -3.05 -2.65 8.42
CA GLU A 182 -3.55 -4.03 8.52
C GLU A 182 -5.06 -4.09 8.72
N ASN A 183 -5.57 -3.33 9.70
CA ASN A 183 -7.00 -3.22 9.99
C ASN A 183 -7.63 -1.99 9.31
N GLY A 184 -7.04 -1.53 8.21
CA GLY A 184 -7.54 -0.35 7.51
C GLY A 184 -8.90 -0.59 6.84
N LYS A 185 -9.64 0.49 6.60
CA LYS A 185 -10.89 0.50 5.82
C LYS A 185 -10.62 1.13 4.44
N SER A 186 -11.54 0.94 3.49
CA SER A 186 -11.59 1.69 2.24
C SER A 186 -10.24 1.71 1.48
N ASP A 187 -9.66 2.89 1.22
CA ASP A 187 -8.46 3.07 0.41
C ASP A 187 -7.14 2.79 1.13
N TYR A 188 -7.16 2.70 2.47
CA TYR A 188 -5.98 2.50 3.31
C TYR A 188 -5.91 1.10 3.93
N ARG A 189 -6.80 0.18 3.53
CA ARG A 189 -6.72 -1.23 3.91
C ARG A 189 -5.59 -1.94 3.19
N VAL A 190 -4.97 -2.92 3.85
CA VAL A 190 -3.96 -3.76 3.21
C VAL A 190 -4.55 -4.63 2.10
N ASP A 191 -3.77 -4.82 1.03
CA ASP A 191 -4.12 -5.78 -0.01
C ASP A 191 -3.88 -7.20 0.53
N PRO A 192 -4.91 -8.06 0.61
CA PRO A 192 -4.76 -9.45 1.07
C PRO A 192 -3.98 -10.31 0.06
N ASN A 193 -3.83 -9.85 -1.19
CA ASN A 193 -2.96 -10.46 -2.20
C ASN A 193 -1.49 -10.18 -1.85
N LYS A 194 -0.64 -11.20 -1.96
CA LYS A 194 0.74 -11.15 -1.47
C LYS A 194 1.73 -10.68 -2.54
N LEU A 195 2.89 -10.22 -2.09
CA LEU A 195 4.04 -10.01 -2.95
C LEU A 195 4.68 -11.35 -3.32
N LEU A 196 4.73 -11.65 -4.62
CA LEU A 196 5.32 -12.87 -5.17
C LEU A 196 6.69 -12.57 -5.77
N TYR A 197 7.72 -13.23 -5.24
CA TYR A 197 9.10 -13.16 -5.71
C TYR A 197 9.45 -14.48 -6.39
N VAL A 198 9.86 -14.42 -7.66
CA VAL A 198 10.18 -15.61 -8.46
C VAL A 198 11.60 -15.57 -8.99
N GLU A 199 12.25 -16.72 -9.04
CA GLU A 199 13.43 -16.86 -9.89
C GLU A 199 13.03 -16.69 -11.37
N SER A 200 13.81 -15.91 -12.11
CA SER A 200 13.62 -15.65 -13.54
C SER A 200 14.88 -15.99 -14.32
N ASN A 201 14.73 -16.16 -15.63
CA ASN A 201 15.83 -16.35 -16.57
C ASN A 201 16.11 -15.08 -17.41
N ARG A 202 15.51 -13.93 -17.07
CA ARG A 202 15.71 -12.66 -17.79
C ARG A 202 15.89 -11.47 -16.86
N LEU A 203 16.51 -10.42 -17.41
CA LEU A 203 16.87 -9.19 -16.68
C LEU A 203 17.70 -9.52 -15.43
N TYR A 204 17.98 -8.55 -14.57
CA TYR A 204 18.71 -8.79 -13.32
C TYR A 204 17.71 -8.88 -12.14
N MET A 205 16.94 -7.81 -11.95
CA MET A 205 15.78 -7.71 -11.08
C MET A 205 14.71 -6.91 -11.82
N PHE A 206 13.43 -7.22 -11.61
CA PHE A 206 12.33 -6.43 -12.14
C PHE A 206 11.02 -6.67 -11.38
N SER A 207 10.09 -5.73 -11.51
CA SER A 207 8.73 -5.80 -10.98
C SER A 207 7.70 -5.65 -12.10
N THR A 208 6.62 -6.45 -12.05
CA THR A 208 5.52 -6.40 -13.01
C THR A 208 4.22 -6.88 -12.36
N ASN A 209 3.10 -6.85 -13.09
CA ASN A 209 1.81 -7.26 -12.55
C ASN A 209 1.88 -8.71 -12.03
N GLY A 210 1.56 -8.87 -10.75
CA GLY A 210 1.45 -10.13 -10.06
C GLY A 210 2.75 -10.74 -9.54
N HIS A 211 3.95 -10.22 -9.88
CA HIS A 211 5.22 -10.78 -9.40
C HIS A 211 6.44 -9.88 -9.62
N MET A 212 7.55 -10.26 -8.98
CA MET A 212 8.90 -9.73 -9.21
C MET A 212 9.84 -10.87 -9.60
N GLY A 213 10.76 -10.62 -10.54
CA GLY A 213 11.69 -11.63 -11.05
C GLY A 213 13.15 -11.35 -10.69
N PHE A 214 13.91 -12.41 -10.38
CA PHE A 214 15.31 -12.34 -9.95
C PHE A 214 16.16 -13.35 -10.70
N ASN A 215 17.23 -12.89 -11.35
CA ASN A 215 18.06 -13.71 -12.22
C ASN A 215 19.56 -13.53 -11.94
N GLY A 216 20.29 -14.64 -11.95
CA GLY A 216 21.72 -14.70 -11.69
C GLY A 216 22.07 -14.77 -10.20
N ASP A 217 23.30 -15.24 -9.94
CA ASP A 217 23.80 -15.55 -8.60
C ASP A 217 23.68 -14.37 -7.63
N ALA A 218 24.05 -13.17 -8.07
CA ALA A 218 24.03 -11.98 -7.21
C ALA A 218 22.61 -11.53 -6.86
N ALA A 219 21.61 -11.75 -7.73
CA ALA A 219 20.22 -11.42 -7.44
C ALA A 219 19.60 -12.46 -6.50
N LEU A 220 19.84 -13.75 -6.78
CA LEU A 220 19.32 -14.86 -5.97
C LEU A 220 19.92 -14.89 -4.56
N GLN A 221 21.20 -14.55 -4.42
CA GLN A 221 21.82 -14.39 -3.11
C GLN A 221 21.10 -13.30 -2.31
N ARG A 222 20.85 -12.12 -2.90
CA ARG A 222 20.11 -11.03 -2.23
C ARG A 222 18.66 -11.42 -1.88
N LEU A 223 17.99 -12.18 -2.75
CA LEU A 223 16.61 -12.63 -2.53
C LEU A 223 16.51 -13.63 -1.37
N LEU A 224 17.51 -14.49 -1.19
CA LEU A 224 17.47 -15.61 -0.25
C LEU A 224 18.28 -15.38 1.02
N THR A 225 18.70 -14.14 1.26
CA THR A 225 19.43 -13.70 2.45
C THR A 225 18.87 -12.37 2.98
N THR A 226 19.31 -11.95 4.16
CA THR A 226 18.83 -10.72 4.81
C THR A 226 19.83 -9.57 4.72
N ASN A 227 21.02 -9.80 4.15
CA ASN A 227 22.00 -8.76 3.90
C ASN A 227 21.80 -8.16 2.50
N ASN A 228 22.08 -6.86 2.35
CA ASN A 228 22.02 -6.16 1.05
C ASN A 228 20.61 -6.06 0.43
N GLY A 229 19.65 -5.60 1.22
CA GLY A 229 18.23 -5.57 0.86
C GLY A 229 17.79 -4.55 -0.18
N TRP A 230 18.63 -3.56 -0.56
CA TRP A 230 18.20 -2.42 -1.41
C TRP A 230 17.49 -2.86 -2.69
N GLY A 231 18.04 -3.82 -3.43
CA GLY A 231 17.41 -4.32 -4.67
C GLY A 231 16.06 -4.98 -4.41
N ILE A 232 15.92 -5.74 -3.32
CA ILE A 232 14.66 -6.38 -2.94
C ILE A 232 13.62 -5.31 -2.57
N TRP A 233 14.00 -4.35 -1.72
CA TRP A 233 13.11 -3.26 -1.30
C TRP A 233 12.66 -2.40 -2.49
N HIS A 234 13.55 -2.16 -3.45
CA HIS A 234 13.27 -1.40 -4.66
C HIS A 234 12.20 -2.07 -5.52
N GLU A 235 12.37 -3.36 -5.85
CA GLU A 235 11.37 -4.08 -6.65
C GLU A 235 10.01 -4.21 -5.94
N SER A 236 10.03 -4.42 -4.62
CA SER A 236 8.82 -4.42 -3.78
C SER A 236 8.15 -3.05 -3.77
N GLY A 237 8.92 -1.97 -3.84
CA GLY A 237 8.40 -0.61 -3.91
C GLY A 237 7.60 -0.34 -5.19
N HIS A 238 7.98 -0.93 -6.33
CA HIS A 238 7.23 -0.76 -7.59
C HIS A 238 5.80 -1.31 -7.50
N GLN A 239 5.56 -2.31 -6.64
CA GLN A 239 4.24 -2.87 -6.36
C GLN A 239 3.34 -1.93 -5.53
N ARG A 240 3.87 -0.78 -5.08
CA ARG A 240 3.24 0.18 -4.15
C ARG A 240 3.21 1.60 -4.69
N GLN A 241 4.13 1.90 -5.59
CA GLN A 241 4.31 3.19 -6.22
C GLN A 241 3.00 3.71 -6.84
N GLN A 242 2.59 4.92 -6.45
CA GLN A 242 1.42 5.53 -7.06
C GLN A 242 1.78 6.28 -8.35
N SER A 243 0.94 6.10 -9.35
CA SER A 243 1.10 6.77 -10.65
C SER A 243 0.78 8.29 -10.66
N PRO A 244 -0.11 8.85 -9.80
CA PRO A 244 -0.50 10.27 -9.89
C PRO A 244 0.62 11.27 -9.60
N TYR A 245 1.63 10.94 -8.78
CA TYR A 245 2.75 11.84 -8.49
C TYR A 245 4.08 11.41 -9.17
N THR A 246 4.01 10.48 -10.14
CA THR A 246 5.17 9.99 -10.90
C THR A 246 5.10 10.52 -12.35
N TRP A 247 5.97 11.47 -12.71
CA TRP A 247 6.07 12.06 -14.06
C TRP A 247 7.27 11.53 -14.86
N SER A 248 7.24 11.70 -16.19
CA SER A 248 8.22 11.12 -17.14
C SER A 248 9.20 12.11 -17.78
N GLY A 249 9.25 13.37 -17.33
CA GLY A 249 10.18 14.37 -17.87
C GLY A 249 11.66 14.02 -17.63
N GLY A 250 12.53 14.29 -18.61
CA GLY A 250 13.97 14.04 -18.53
C GLY A 250 14.30 12.56 -18.30
N THR A 251 14.96 12.23 -17.19
CA THR A 251 15.27 10.84 -16.80
C THR A 251 14.14 10.17 -15.99
N GLY A 252 12.97 10.83 -15.88
CA GLY A 252 11.75 10.29 -15.26
C GLY A 252 11.77 10.18 -13.74
N MET A 253 10.61 9.89 -13.14
CA MET A 253 10.46 9.73 -11.68
C MET A 253 10.17 8.29 -11.24
N MET A 254 9.94 7.36 -12.17
CA MET A 254 9.61 5.96 -11.84
C MET A 254 10.71 5.29 -11.01
N GLU A 255 11.97 5.44 -11.41
CA GLU A 255 13.11 4.91 -10.65
C GLU A 255 13.49 5.79 -9.44
N VAL A 256 12.79 6.91 -9.23
CA VAL A 256 13.04 7.84 -8.13
C VAL A 256 12.03 7.64 -7.01
N THR A 257 10.73 7.76 -7.28
CA THR A 257 9.67 7.67 -6.27
C THR A 257 9.59 6.28 -5.65
N VAL A 258 9.99 5.24 -6.37
CA VAL A 258 10.11 3.87 -5.84
C VAL A 258 11.11 3.80 -4.67
N ASN A 259 12.16 4.62 -4.70
CA ASN A 259 13.18 4.59 -3.66
C ASN A 259 12.73 5.23 -2.34
N LEU A 260 11.57 5.89 -2.28
CA LEU A 260 10.93 6.23 -1.00
C LEU A 260 10.64 4.97 -0.18
N TYR A 261 10.16 3.90 -0.84
CA TYR A 261 9.91 2.61 -0.20
C TYR A 261 11.20 1.90 0.21
N SER A 262 12.28 2.09 -0.55
CA SER A 262 13.60 1.55 -0.20
C SER A 262 14.22 2.27 0.99
N LEU A 263 14.11 3.61 1.05
CA LEU A 263 14.55 4.39 2.20
C LEU A 263 13.71 4.08 3.45
N ALA A 264 12.39 3.90 3.31
CA ALA A 264 11.52 3.49 4.43
C ALA A 264 11.90 2.11 4.98
N SER A 265 12.16 1.12 4.12
CA SER A 265 12.68 -0.18 4.54
C SER A 265 14.02 -0.05 5.26
N GLN A 266 14.94 0.74 4.69
CA GLN A 266 16.26 0.97 5.28
C GLN A 266 16.16 1.63 6.67
N GLU A 267 15.32 2.65 6.80
CA GLU A 267 15.03 3.34 8.05
C GLU A 267 14.44 2.41 9.10
N GLY A 268 13.43 1.63 8.75
CA GLY A 268 12.82 0.70 9.70
C GLY A 268 13.75 -0.44 10.14
N ILE A 269 14.66 -0.90 9.27
CA ILE A 269 15.60 -1.99 9.60
C ILE A 269 16.80 -1.48 10.40
N TYR A 270 17.37 -0.32 10.04
CA TYR A 270 18.63 0.18 10.62
C TYR A 270 18.44 1.37 11.58
N GLY A 271 17.20 1.83 11.79
CA GLY A 271 16.88 3.02 12.57
C GLY A 271 17.16 4.35 11.86
N ARG A 272 17.74 4.32 10.63
CA ARG A 272 17.90 5.49 9.77
C ARG A 272 18.08 5.11 8.30
N ALA A 273 17.61 5.96 7.40
CA ALA A 273 17.96 5.88 5.99
C ALA A 273 19.32 6.56 5.74
N ASN A 274 20.32 5.81 5.25
CA ASN A 274 21.69 6.29 5.05
C ASN A 274 22.18 6.21 3.60
N GLN A 275 21.35 5.71 2.67
CA GLN A 275 21.73 5.60 1.26
C GLN A 275 22.08 6.96 0.65
N LEU A 276 21.42 8.03 1.10
CA LEU A 276 21.60 9.39 0.59
C LEU A 276 22.85 10.09 1.12
N ASP A 277 23.48 9.59 2.20
CA ASP A 277 24.63 10.24 2.86
C ASP A 277 25.75 10.60 1.87
N LYS A 278 26.10 9.65 1.00
CA LYS A 278 27.15 9.83 -0.02
C LYS A 278 26.75 10.76 -1.17
N TYR A 279 25.46 11.11 -1.28
CA TYR A 279 24.92 11.97 -2.33
C TYR A 279 24.63 13.39 -1.87
N TYR A 280 24.53 13.66 -0.56
CA TYR A 280 24.31 15.02 -0.05
C TYR A 280 25.32 16.06 -0.56
N PRO A 281 26.64 15.76 -0.70
CA PRO A 281 27.56 16.70 -1.33
C PRO A 281 27.15 17.09 -2.75
N LYS A 282 26.71 16.13 -3.56
CA LYS A 282 26.23 16.38 -4.93
C LYS A 282 24.91 17.16 -4.95
N ILE A 283 24.01 16.86 -4.01
CA ILE A 283 22.76 17.61 -3.83
C ILE A 283 23.06 19.07 -3.50
N LYS A 284 23.97 19.34 -2.54
CA LYS A 284 24.38 20.71 -2.19
C LYS A 284 24.98 21.45 -3.38
N THR A 285 25.89 20.82 -4.12
CA THR A 285 26.44 21.39 -5.35
C THR A 285 25.35 21.74 -6.36
N TYR A 286 24.38 20.84 -6.57
CA TYR A 286 23.25 21.10 -7.46
C TYR A 286 22.40 22.28 -7.00
N LEU A 287 22.03 22.33 -5.72
CA LEU A 287 21.19 23.39 -5.15
C LEU A 287 21.89 24.76 -5.12
N ALA A 288 23.22 24.80 -5.17
CA ALA A 288 24.02 26.02 -5.26
C ALA A 288 24.11 26.58 -6.70
N THR A 289 23.74 25.82 -7.73
CA THR A 289 23.79 26.31 -9.13
C THR A 289 22.72 27.36 -9.40
N GLU A 290 23.00 28.33 -10.30
CA GLU A 290 22.04 29.36 -10.70
C GLU A 290 20.87 28.78 -11.51
N LYS A 291 21.18 27.94 -12.51
CA LYS A 291 20.18 27.30 -13.37
C LYS A 291 19.97 25.84 -12.99
N ARG A 292 18.90 25.57 -12.25
CA ARG A 292 18.52 24.23 -11.77
C ARG A 292 17.50 23.59 -12.71
N VAL A 293 17.86 22.48 -13.32
CA VAL A 293 16.96 21.67 -14.17
C VAL A 293 16.76 20.31 -13.52
N PHE A 294 15.65 20.17 -12.79
CA PHE A 294 15.36 18.98 -11.97
C PHE A 294 15.29 17.69 -12.79
N ASP A 295 14.54 17.71 -13.89
CA ASP A 295 14.17 16.49 -14.62
C ASP A 295 15.36 15.68 -15.18
N ILE A 296 16.49 16.35 -15.44
CA ILE A 296 17.69 15.73 -16.01
C ILE A 296 18.68 15.22 -14.96
N GLN A 297 18.41 15.44 -13.66
CA GLN A 297 19.34 15.05 -12.60
C GLN A 297 19.40 13.53 -12.42
N ASP A 298 20.44 13.07 -11.71
CA ASP A 298 20.56 11.68 -11.26
C ASP A 298 19.43 11.28 -10.30
N ILE A 299 19.11 9.99 -10.28
CA ILE A 299 18.08 9.38 -9.43
C ILE A 299 18.24 9.80 -7.96
N ASN A 300 19.46 9.76 -7.42
CA ASN A 300 19.71 10.02 -6.01
C ASN A 300 19.64 11.51 -5.67
N ILE A 301 19.95 12.39 -6.63
CA ILE A 301 19.77 13.84 -6.46
C ILE A 301 18.27 14.15 -6.37
N LYS A 302 17.45 13.60 -7.29
CA LYS A 302 15.99 13.77 -7.26
C LYS A 302 15.34 13.17 -6.02
N LEU A 303 15.83 12.00 -5.58
CA LEU A 303 15.40 11.36 -4.33
C LEU A 303 15.70 12.24 -3.12
N GLY A 304 16.78 13.02 -3.15
CA GLY A 304 17.11 14.01 -2.13
C GLY A 304 15.97 14.98 -1.85
N MET A 305 15.33 15.54 -2.89
CA MET A 305 14.18 16.44 -2.74
C MET A 305 13.03 15.78 -1.97
N LEU A 306 12.71 14.55 -2.37
CA LEU A 306 11.63 13.78 -1.76
C LEU A 306 11.96 13.48 -0.28
N TRP A 307 13.17 12.99 -0.02
CA TRP A 307 13.56 12.67 1.35
C TRP A 307 13.71 13.89 2.26
N GLN A 308 14.06 15.06 1.72
CA GLN A 308 14.07 16.31 2.51
C GLN A 308 12.68 16.70 3.02
N LEU A 309 11.61 16.40 2.29
CA LEU A 309 10.24 16.57 2.78
C LEU A 309 9.95 15.62 3.95
N ARG A 310 10.37 14.35 3.85
CA ARG A 310 10.28 13.37 4.95
C ARG A 310 11.05 13.81 6.19
N LEU A 311 12.25 14.37 6.02
CA LEU A 311 13.08 14.88 7.11
C LEU A 311 12.48 16.14 7.75
N ALA A 312 11.86 17.01 6.94
CA ALA A 312 11.28 18.26 7.42
C ALA A 312 9.97 18.05 8.20
N PHE A 313 9.12 17.15 7.70
CA PHE A 313 7.74 17.01 8.17
C PHE A 313 7.46 15.70 8.91
N GLY A 314 8.46 14.83 9.04
CA GLY A 314 8.36 13.61 9.84
C GLY A 314 7.54 12.48 9.20
N ASP A 315 7.24 11.48 10.02
CA ASP A 315 6.75 10.16 9.59
C ASP A 315 5.35 10.22 8.98
N GLY A 316 4.53 11.19 9.40
CA GLY A 316 3.16 11.34 8.90
C GLY A 316 3.06 11.96 7.50
N PHE A 317 4.12 12.55 6.94
CA PHE A 317 4.02 13.33 5.70
C PHE A 317 3.60 12.47 4.49
N TYR A 318 4.39 11.45 4.16
CA TYR A 318 4.13 10.60 3.00
C TYR A 318 2.85 9.76 3.10
N PRO A 319 2.53 9.14 4.24
CA PRO A 319 1.26 8.42 4.40
C PRO A 319 0.05 9.30 4.11
N GLN A 320 0.03 10.53 4.64
CA GLN A 320 -1.04 11.51 4.40
C GLN A 320 -1.06 11.97 2.94
N LEU A 321 0.10 12.29 2.35
CA LEU A 321 0.20 12.71 0.96
C LEU A 321 -0.29 11.62 -0.01
N HIS A 322 0.08 10.36 0.24
CA HIS A 322 -0.41 9.23 -0.56
C HIS A 322 -1.93 9.06 -0.43
N GLN A 323 -2.50 9.29 0.75
CA GLN A 323 -3.95 9.27 0.93
C GLN A 323 -4.66 10.39 0.17
N VAL A 324 -4.10 11.62 0.15
CA VAL A 324 -4.62 12.73 -0.67
C VAL A 324 -4.79 12.30 -2.13
N TYR A 325 -3.79 11.61 -2.71
CA TYR A 325 -3.89 11.11 -4.07
C TYR A 325 -4.87 9.94 -4.26
N ARG A 326 -5.03 9.06 -3.27
CA ARG A 326 -6.05 7.98 -3.33
C ARG A 326 -7.46 8.54 -3.36
N MET A 327 -7.72 9.55 -2.53
CA MET A 327 -9.02 10.21 -2.37
C MET A 327 -9.30 11.32 -3.41
N MET A 328 -8.38 11.56 -4.33
CA MET A 328 -8.53 12.56 -5.39
C MET A 328 -9.51 12.06 -6.45
N GLU A 329 -10.54 12.85 -6.75
CA GLU A 329 -11.54 12.52 -7.77
C GLU A 329 -10.96 12.60 -9.19
N SER A 330 -10.19 13.66 -9.47
CA SER A 330 -9.52 13.87 -10.75
C SER A 330 -8.01 13.94 -10.55
N ILE A 331 -7.31 12.90 -11.01
CA ILE A 331 -5.85 12.81 -10.89
C ILE A 331 -5.14 13.56 -12.01
N PRO A 332 -3.97 14.16 -11.74
CA PRO A 332 -3.17 14.81 -12.79
C PRO A 332 -2.66 13.78 -13.81
N VAL A 333 -2.81 14.10 -15.10
CA VAL A 333 -2.46 13.19 -16.20
C VAL A 333 -1.10 13.50 -16.81
N ASN A 334 -0.88 14.75 -17.25
CA ASN A 334 0.38 15.14 -17.89
C ASN A 334 1.46 15.55 -16.87
N ASN A 335 2.72 15.56 -17.30
CA ASN A 335 3.87 15.81 -16.42
C ASN A 335 3.83 17.17 -15.71
N ASN A 336 3.33 18.22 -16.35
CA ASN A 336 3.25 19.54 -15.74
C ASN A 336 2.18 19.55 -14.65
N ASP A 337 1.00 19.02 -14.92
CA ASP A 337 -0.07 18.92 -13.92
C ASP A 337 0.35 18.08 -12.71
N LYS A 338 1.10 16.99 -12.93
CA LYS A 338 1.62 16.16 -11.83
C LYS A 338 2.55 16.96 -10.91
N LYS A 339 3.46 17.75 -11.49
CA LYS A 339 4.36 18.62 -10.73
C LYS A 339 3.59 19.68 -9.96
N GLN A 340 2.67 20.40 -10.62
CA GLN A 340 1.87 21.43 -9.97
C GLN A 340 1.01 20.85 -8.84
N GLN A 341 0.35 19.71 -9.08
CA GLN A 341 -0.42 19.01 -8.06
C GLN A 341 0.44 18.55 -6.89
N PHE A 342 1.69 18.14 -7.13
CA PHE A 342 2.62 17.77 -6.05
C PHE A 342 2.98 18.97 -5.18
N ILE A 343 3.22 20.14 -5.78
CA ILE A 343 3.44 21.40 -5.05
C ILE A 343 2.21 21.76 -4.21
N ILE A 344 1.02 21.72 -4.82
CA ILE A 344 -0.24 22.07 -4.17
C ILE A 344 -0.53 21.13 -3.00
N SER A 345 -0.53 19.82 -3.26
CA SER A 345 -0.90 18.80 -2.27
C SER A 345 0.06 18.80 -1.09
N SER A 346 1.37 18.93 -1.35
CA SER A 346 2.37 19.00 -0.28
C SER A 346 2.19 20.27 0.55
N SER A 347 1.97 21.42 -0.09
CA SER A 347 1.81 22.71 0.59
C SER A 347 0.56 22.76 1.46
N GLN A 348 -0.57 22.33 0.92
CA GLN A 348 -1.86 22.28 1.64
C GLN A 348 -1.80 21.30 2.80
N LEU A 349 -1.19 20.12 2.61
CA LEU A 349 -1.07 19.11 3.65
C LEU A 349 -0.32 19.64 4.88
N VAL A 350 0.81 20.33 4.67
CA VAL A 350 1.62 20.87 5.77
C VAL A 350 1.18 22.28 6.20
N ASN A 351 0.14 22.82 5.56
CA ASN A 351 -0.35 24.19 5.75
C ASN A 351 0.75 25.26 5.61
N ILE A 352 1.66 25.11 4.64
CA ILE A 352 2.75 26.06 4.34
C ILE A 352 2.91 26.17 2.83
N ASN A 353 3.11 27.38 2.32
CA ASN A 353 3.42 27.59 0.93
C ASN A 353 4.86 27.10 0.59
N LEU A 354 4.96 25.92 -0.01
CA LEU A 354 6.25 25.28 -0.36
C LEU A 354 6.80 25.70 -1.73
N THR A 355 6.22 26.69 -2.39
CA THR A 355 6.70 27.17 -3.72
C THR A 355 8.18 27.50 -3.70
N LYS A 356 8.67 28.14 -2.62
CA LYS A 356 10.10 28.45 -2.41
C LYS A 356 10.99 27.20 -2.36
N PHE A 357 10.53 26.12 -1.72
CA PHE A 357 11.25 24.85 -1.66
C PHE A 357 11.35 24.22 -3.05
N PHE A 358 10.24 24.15 -3.78
CA PHE A 358 10.21 23.55 -5.11
C PHE A 358 10.98 24.37 -6.15
N ASP A 359 10.94 25.70 -6.07
CA ASP A 359 11.74 26.59 -6.92
C ASP A 359 13.25 26.43 -6.65
N LYS A 360 13.63 26.22 -5.38
CA LYS A 360 15.02 25.88 -5.02
C LYS A 360 15.45 24.54 -5.62
N TRP A 361 14.53 23.63 -5.90
CA TRP A 361 14.79 22.38 -6.61
C TRP A 361 14.61 22.48 -8.13
N GLY A 362 14.29 23.65 -8.69
CA GLY A 362 14.09 23.84 -10.12
C GLY A 362 12.76 23.34 -10.65
N ILE A 363 11.73 23.24 -9.80
CA ILE A 363 10.34 22.93 -10.16
C ILE A 363 9.48 24.17 -9.89
N THR A 364 9.26 24.97 -10.93
CA THR A 364 8.58 26.27 -10.82
C THR A 364 7.06 26.12 -10.81
N SER A 365 6.41 26.86 -9.92
CA SER A 365 4.95 26.97 -9.85
C SER A 365 4.40 27.87 -10.95
N ASN A 366 3.27 27.49 -11.54
CA ASN A 366 2.53 28.36 -12.46
C ASN A 366 1.60 29.32 -11.70
N GLU A 367 1.04 30.31 -12.41
CA GLU A 367 0.16 31.35 -11.84
C GLU A 367 -1.01 30.76 -11.06
N LYS A 368 -1.68 29.74 -11.62
CA LYS A 368 -2.79 29.05 -10.94
C LYS A 368 -2.35 28.45 -9.60
N THR A 369 -1.18 27.82 -9.56
CA THR A 369 -0.64 27.23 -8.33
C THR A 369 -0.27 28.31 -7.30
N LEU A 370 0.31 29.43 -7.75
CA LEU A 370 0.61 30.56 -6.87
C LEU A 370 -0.65 31.15 -6.25
N GLU A 371 -1.72 31.35 -7.03
CA GLU A 371 -3.00 31.86 -6.51
C GLU A 371 -3.66 30.89 -5.52
N ILE A 372 -3.63 29.58 -5.79
CA ILE A 372 -4.15 28.55 -4.86
C ILE A 372 -3.40 28.59 -3.52
N LEU A 373 -2.09 28.81 -3.54
CA LEU A 373 -1.23 28.72 -2.35
C LEU A 373 -0.99 30.07 -1.66
N LYS A 374 -1.47 31.16 -2.23
CA LYS A 374 -1.38 32.52 -1.66
C LYS A 374 -1.92 32.65 -0.23
N PRO A 375 -2.99 31.96 0.20
CA PRO A 375 -3.49 32.06 1.56
C PRO A 375 -2.63 31.35 2.62
N LEU A 376 -1.72 30.45 2.22
CA LEU A 376 -0.89 29.68 3.15
C LEU A 376 0.29 30.52 3.66
N PRO A 377 0.74 30.30 4.91
CA PRO A 377 1.91 30.99 5.44
C PRO A 377 3.17 30.66 4.63
N PRO A 378 4.13 31.59 4.52
CA PRO A 378 5.35 31.36 3.76
C PRO A 378 6.28 30.35 4.44
N LEU A 379 7.11 29.67 3.66
CA LEU A 379 8.18 28.82 4.19
C LEU A 379 9.32 29.68 4.78
N GLU A 380 9.45 29.67 6.11
CA GLU A 380 10.45 30.46 6.84
C GLU A 380 11.82 29.77 6.97
N LYS A 381 11.85 28.43 6.99
CA LYS A 381 13.08 27.64 7.15
C LYS A 381 13.56 27.03 5.83
N ASN A 382 14.88 26.97 5.65
CA ASN A 382 15.52 26.41 4.46
C ASN A 382 15.55 24.87 4.49
N ILE A 383 14.39 24.21 4.47
CA ILE A 383 14.31 22.73 4.60
C ILE A 383 15.06 21.95 3.50
N TRP A 384 15.46 22.61 2.40
CA TRP A 384 16.34 22.05 1.37
C TRP A 384 17.80 21.89 1.82
N GLU A 385 18.16 22.33 3.03
CA GLU A 385 19.48 22.13 3.65
C GLU A 385 19.56 20.85 4.49
N ASN A 386 18.43 20.14 4.68
CA ASN A 386 18.38 18.86 5.38
C ASN A 386 19.31 17.82 4.75
N ASP A 387 20.13 17.17 5.57
CA ASP A 387 21.07 16.10 5.20
C ASP A 387 21.37 15.16 6.38
N ASP A 388 22.46 14.38 6.30
CA ASP A 388 22.92 13.46 7.36
C ASP A 388 23.41 14.16 8.64
N LYS A 389 23.62 15.49 8.59
CA LYS A 389 24.22 16.29 9.68
C LYS A 389 23.33 17.44 10.13
N ASN A 390 22.40 17.87 9.29
CA ASN A 390 21.53 19.02 9.50
C ASN A 390 20.08 18.54 9.50
N SER A 391 19.38 18.86 10.59
CA SER A 391 17.96 18.57 10.75
C SER A 391 17.20 19.87 11.00
N ILE A 392 16.27 20.16 10.09
CA ILE A 392 15.39 21.31 10.05
C ILE A 392 13.99 20.75 9.93
N THR A 393 13.27 20.75 11.04
CA THR A 393 11.88 20.26 11.12
C THR A 393 10.89 21.42 11.17
N ILE A 394 9.69 21.15 10.67
CA ILE A 394 8.52 22.02 10.78
C ILE A 394 7.31 21.15 11.12
N ASP A 395 6.56 21.56 12.14
CA ASP A 395 5.39 20.84 12.58
C ASP A 395 4.28 20.95 11.53
N MET A 396 3.67 19.80 11.21
CA MET A 396 2.47 19.75 10.37
C MET A 396 1.23 19.92 11.23
N PRO A 397 0.11 20.40 10.68
CA PRO A 397 -1.17 20.43 11.39
C PRO A 397 -1.56 19.08 12.01
N GLN A 398 -1.21 17.99 11.32
CA GLN A 398 -1.42 16.63 11.79
C GLN A 398 -0.12 15.83 11.63
N GLU A 399 0.66 15.71 12.70
CA GLU A 399 1.96 15.02 12.69
C GLU A 399 1.84 13.51 12.46
N LYS A 400 0.83 12.88 13.10
CA LYS A 400 0.58 11.44 13.00
C LYS A 400 -0.42 11.16 11.90
N TYR A 401 -0.16 10.17 11.07
CA TYR A 401 -1.15 9.71 10.10
C TYR A 401 -2.36 9.09 10.79
N ILE A 402 -3.54 9.69 10.59
CA ILE A 402 -4.84 9.18 11.04
C ILE A 402 -5.75 9.14 9.81
N PRO A 403 -5.86 8.00 9.11
CA PRO A 403 -6.53 7.92 7.81
C PRO A 403 -8.01 8.29 7.86
N GLU A 404 -8.68 8.06 8.99
CA GLU A 404 -10.10 8.34 9.20
C GLU A 404 -10.40 9.85 9.12
N LEU A 405 -9.46 10.72 9.50
CA LEU A 405 -9.68 12.17 9.49
C LEU A 405 -10.05 12.69 8.11
N ALA A 406 -9.38 12.19 7.07
CA ALA A 406 -9.66 12.60 5.68
C ALA A 406 -11.10 12.26 5.26
N TYR A 407 -11.67 11.19 5.83
CA TYR A 407 -13.06 10.81 5.62
C TYR A 407 -14.01 11.60 6.51
N PHE A 408 -13.68 11.82 7.77
CA PHE A 408 -14.50 12.64 8.67
C PHE A 408 -14.67 14.06 8.13
N MET A 409 -13.62 14.67 7.58
CA MET A 409 -13.66 15.99 6.93
C MET A 409 -14.61 16.05 5.71
N LYS A 410 -14.96 14.90 5.14
CA LYS A 410 -15.92 14.76 4.03
C LYS A 410 -17.25 14.12 4.47
N SER A 411 -17.40 13.77 5.74
CA SER A 411 -18.52 12.99 6.24
C SER A 411 -19.79 13.82 6.43
N VAL A 412 -19.66 15.13 6.67
CA VAL A 412 -20.79 16.05 6.82
C VAL A 412 -21.20 16.55 5.43
N LYS A 413 -22.38 16.14 4.99
CA LYS A 413 -22.97 16.46 3.69
C LYS A 413 -24.26 17.26 3.87
N LYS A 414 -24.67 17.96 2.80
CA LYS A 414 -25.98 18.66 2.69
C LYS A 414 -26.32 19.54 3.91
N ALA A 415 -25.33 20.21 4.48
CA ALA A 415 -25.52 21.06 5.63
C ALA A 415 -26.36 22.31 5.27
N LEU A 416 -27.50 22.48 5.92
CA LEU A 416 -28.46 23.57 5.73
C LEU A 416 -28.73 24.23 7.08
N LEU A 417 -28.63 25.55 7.15
CA LEU A 417 -28.90 26.34 8.35
C LEU A 417 -30.06 27.30 8.08
N SER A 418 -31.06 27.29 8.96
CA SER A 418 -32.20 28.20 9.00
C SER A 418 -32.29 28.87 10.38
N GLU A 419 -33.21 29.82 10.56
CA GLU A 419 -33.38 30.52 11.85
C GLU A 419 -33.80 29.59 13.01
N SER A 420 -34.43 28.44 12.71
CA SER A 420 -34.96 27.51 13.71
C SER A 420 -34.34 26.13 13.70
N GLU A 421 -33.52 25.81 12.69
CA GLU A 421 -33.03 24.45 12.47
C GLU A 421 -31.71 24.41 11.72
N PHE A 422 -30.84 23.51 12.15
CA PHE A 422 -29.63 23.09 11.44
C PHE A 422 -29.76 21.63 11.05
N GLU A 423 -29.72 21.35 9.75
CA GLU A 423 -29.81 20.00 9.19
C GLU A 423 -28.52 19.62 8.48
N PHE A 424 -28.15 18.34 8.53
CA PHE A 424 -27.04 17.79 7.76
C PHE A 424 -27.19 16.27 7.60
N THR A 425 -26.36 15.65 6.78
CA THR A 425 -26.29 14.19 6.64
C THR A 425 -24.88 13.73 6.95
N LEU A 426 -24.73 12.80 7.89
CA LEU A 426 -23.49 12.07 8.12
C LEU A 426 -23.39 10.90 7.16
N ASP A 427 -22.24 10.77 6.49
CA ASP A 427 -21.98 9.71 5.53
C ASP A 427 -22.24 8.30 6.10
N GLN A 428 -22.89 7.45 5.30
CA GLN A 428 -23.30 6.08 5.68
C GLN A 428 -22.16 5.23 6.24
N ASP A 429 -20.92 5.46 5.80
CA ASP A 429 -19.75 4.67 6.20
C ASP A 429 -19.07 5.17 7.46
N TRP A 430 -19.51 6.34 7.98
CA TRP A 430 -18.79 7.11 8.98
C TRP A 430 -19.67 7.65 10.10
N TYR A 431 -20.97 7.35 10.15
CA TYR A 431 -21.82 7.76 11.28
C TYR A 431 -21.76 6.79 12.49
N THR A 432 -21.28 5.55 12.31
CA THR A 432 -20.98 4.57 13.36
C THR A 432 -19.53 4.05 13.22
N PRO A 433 -18.88 3.64 14.32
CA PRO A 433 -19.29 3.75 15.72
C PRO A 433 -18.84 5.08 16.36
N TYR A 434 -18.81 6.16 15.58
CA TYR A 434 -18.19 7.44 15.98
C TYR A 434 -19.14 8.35 16.77
N GLN A 435 -18.56 9.35 17.43
CA GLN A 435 -19.30 10.40 18.14
C GLN A 435 -19.05 11.75 17.48
N TYR A 436 -20.13 12.40 17.06
CA TYR A 436 -20.16 13.74 16.48
C TYR A 436 -20.83 14.71 17.45
N VAL A 437 -20.13 15.75 17.86
CA VAL A 437 -20.62 16.79 18.77
C VAL A 437 -20.90 18.05 17.96
N ILE A 438 -22.15 18.52 18.00
CA ILE A 438 -22.59 19.74 17.35
C ILE A 438 -22.49 20.87 18.37
N LYS A 439 -21.86 21.97 17.97
CA LYS A 439 -21.67 23.16 18.78
C LYS A 439 -22.18 24.41 18.08
N LYS A 440 -22.61 25.36 18.90
CA LYS A 440 -22.96 26.73 18.51
C LYS A 440 -22.09 27.69 19.30
N ASN A 441 -21.31 28.53 18.64
CA ASN A 441 -20.38 29.49 19.27
C ASN A 441 -19.49 28.81 20.33
N GLY A 442 -18.95 27.63 20.01
CA GLY A 442 -18.11 26.81 20.88
C GLY A 442 -18.84 26.10 22.04
N LYS A 443 -20.15 26.30 22.20
CA LYS A 443 -20.96 25.63 23.24
C LYS A 443 -21.65 24.39 22.68
N TYR A 444 -21.66 23.32 23.47
CA TYR A 444 -22.39 22.09 23.16
C TYR A 444 -23.87 22.38 22.88
N LEU A 445 -24.38 21.81 21.79
CA LEU A 445 -25.77 21.94 21.38
C LEU A 445 -26.47 20.59 21.27
N ALA A 446 -25.86 19.64 20.57
CA ALA A 446 -26.37 18.29 20.37
C ALA A 446 -25.24 17.30 20.08
N GLU A 447 -25.52 16.00 20.04
CA GLU A 447 -24.56 15.01 19.54
C GLU A 447 -25.23 13.82 18.87
N VAL A 448 -24.48 13.16 18.00
CA VAL A 448 -24.78 11.82 17.49
C VAL A 448 -23.69 10.89 17.96
N LYS A 449 -24.05 9.83 18.68
CA LYS A 449 -23.08 8.84 19.19
C LYS A 449 -23.50 7.44 18.77
N ASP A 450 -22.63 6.79 18.00
CA ASP A 450 -22.91 5.45 17.45
C ASP A 450 -24.26 5.44 16.70
N GLY A 451 -24.45 6.45 15.83
CA GLY A 451 -25.67 6.68 15.08
C GLY A 451 -26.91 7.07 15.88
N LYS A 452 -26.82 7.18 17.22
CA LYS A 452 -27.95 7.56 18.08
C LYS A 452 -27.95 9.06 18.33
N PRO A 453 -29.09 9.76 18.14
CA PRO A 453 -29.19 11.19 18.37
C PRO A 453 -29.37 11.54 19.86
N PHE A 454 -28.81 12.67 20.28
CA PHE A 454 -28.94 13.25 21.60
C PHE A 454 -29.13 14.77 21.46
N TYR A 455 -30.26 15.29 21.95
CA TYR A 455 -30.69 16.69 21.76
C TYR A 455 -30.85 17.12 20.29
N CYS A 456 -31.06 16.13 19.41
CA CYS A 456 -31.38 16.27 18.00
C CYS A 456 -32.32 15.12 17.57
N SER A 457 -32.82 15.14 16.34
CA SER A 457 -33.43 13.96 15.71
C SER A 457 -32.50 13.42 14.63
N ALA A 458 -32.58 12.11 14.37
CA ALA A 458 -31.83 11.51 13.29
C ALA A 458 -32.61 10.36 12.64
N ASP A 459 -32.59 10.33 11.30
CA ASP A 459 -33.28 9.34 10.48
C ASP A 459 -32.32 8.80 9.42
N LEU A 460 -32.33 7.49 9.20
CA LEU A 460 -31.49 6.87 8.18
C LEU A 460 -32.11 7.09 6.80
N VAL A 461 -31.34 7.70 5.90
CA VAL A 461 -31.69 7.92 4.49
C VAL A 461 -30.66 7.20 3.60
N GLU A 462 -30.92 7.13 2.29
CA GLU A 462 -30.06 6.42 1.33
C GLU A 462 -28.58 6.86 1.39
N GLU A 463 -28.33 8.14 1.65
CA GLU A 463 -26.97 8.71 1.67
C GLU A 463 -26.28 8.66 3.05
N GLY A 464 -26.97 8.20 4.10
CA GLY A 464 -26.45 8.12 5.45
C GLY A 464 -27.44 8.59 6.52
N LEU A 465 -26.92 9.04 7.68
CA LEU A 465 -27.76 9.47 8.79
C LEU A 465 -28.08 10.95 8.66
N HIS A 466 -29.33 11.27 8.33
CA HIS A 466 -29.82 12.64 8.31
C HIS A 466 -30.09 13.11 9.74
N VAL A 467 -29.56 14.27 10.13
CA VAL A 467 -29.61 14.81 11.48
C VAL A 467 -30.24 16.19 11.45
N LYS A 468 -31.18 16.45 12.38
CA LYS A 468 -31.81 17.76 12.56
C LYS A 468 -31.62 18.26 13.98
N VAL A 469 -31.12 19.48 14.11
CA VAL A 469 -30.90 20.17 15.38
C VAL A 469 -31.80 21.40 15.43
N SER A 470 -32.93 21.29 16.11
CA SER A 470 -33.88 22.40 16.27
C SER A 470 -33.40 23.34 17.38
N HIS A 471 -33.04 24.58 17.03
CA HIS A 471 -32.54 25.60 17.95
C HIS A 471 -32.72 26.99 17.31
N GLN A 472 -32.74 28.06 18.11
CA GLN A 472 -32.75 29.41 17.55
C GLN A 472 -31.35 29.80 17.06
N PHE A 473 -31.22 30.11 15.78
CA PHE A 473 -29.99 30.57 15.14
C PHE A 473 -30.14 32.02 14.68
N THR A 474 -29.07 32.78 14.83
CA THR A 474 -28.98 34.20 14.47
C THR A 474 -27.83 34.42 13.49
N PRO A 475 -27.91 35.43 12.62
CA PRO A 475 -26.81 35.77 11.72
C PRO A 475 -25.50 35.99 12.49
N GLY A 476 -24.44 35.27 12.10
CA GLY A 476 -23.13 35.33 12.75
C GLY A 476 -22.87 34.23 13.80
N ASP A 477 -23.85 33.36 14.06
CA ASP A 477 -23.61 32.16 14.87
C ASP A 477 -22.69 31.17 14.13
N ILE A 478 -21.63 30.75 14.82
CA ILE A 478 -20.68 29.75 14.29
C ILE A 478 -21.18 28.35 14.67
N ILE A 479 -21.41 27.52 13.66
CA ILE A 479 -21.77 26.11 13.83
C ILE A 479 -20.55 25.24 13.55
N GLU A 480 -20.24 24.39 14.53
CA GLU A 480 -19.12 23.45 14.46
C GLU A 480 -19.62 22.02 14.69
N ILE A 481 -19.07 21.08 13.92
CA ILE A 481 -19.22 19.66 14.21
C ILE A 481 -17.84 19.10 14.50
N GLU A 482 -17.68 18.51 15.68
CA GLU A 482 -16.46 17.83 16.10
C GLU A 482 -16.67 16.32 16.09
N VAL A 483 -15.72 15.55 15.56
CA VAL A 483 -15.67 14.11 15.77
C VAL A 483 -14.71 13.77 16.92
N MET A 484 -15.16 12.91 17.82
CA MET A 484 -14.36 12.38 18.92
C MET A 484 -13.73 11.05 18.46
N PHE A 485 -12.41 10.99 18.34
CA PHE A 485 -11.73 9.80 17.82
C PHE A 485 -10.35 9.62 18.44
N ASN A 486 -10.00 8.38 18.86
CA ASN A 486 -8.71 8.03 19.47
C ASN A 486 -8.26 8.99 20.61
N GLY A 487 -9.20 9.44 21.43
CA GLY A 487 -8.94 10.37 22.54
C GLY A 487 -8.71 11.83 22.11
N GLY A 488 -8.75 12.14 20.82
CA GLY A 488 -8.70 13.49 20.25
C GLY A 488 -10.08 14.04 19.88
N LYS A 489 -10.12 15.34 19.58
CA LYS A 489 -11.27 16.07 19.05
C LYS A 489 -10.87 16.72 17.74
N TYR A 490 -11.64 16.52 16.69
CA TYR A 490 -11.32 17.06 15.37
C TYR A 490 -12.54 17.79 14.80
N VAL A 491 -12.38 19.08 14.48
CA VAL A 491 -13.41 19.88 13.82
C VAL A 491 -13.52 19.42 12.37
N VAL A 492 -14.68 18.89 11.97
CA VAL A 492 -14.93 18.32 10.63
C VAL A 492 -15.91 19.16 9.81
N TYR A 493 -16.55 20.13 10.45
CA TYR A 493 -17.38 21.15 9.83
C TYR A 493 -17.28 22.42 10.66
N ASN A 494 -17.09 23.57 10.02
CA ASN A 494 -17.12 24.88 10.65
C ASN A 494 -17.69 25.91 9.66
N LYS A 495 -18.78 26.58 10.02
CA LYS A 495 -19.39 27.63 9.20
C LYS A 495 -20.04 28.69 10.08
N SER A 496 -19.88 29.96 9.67
CA SER A 496 -20.52 31.15 10.24
C SER A 496 -21.81 31.53 9.53
#